data_AF-A0A8I0N0L5-F1
#
_entry.id   AF-A0A8I0N0L5-F1
#
_cell.length_a   1.000
_cell.length_b   1.000
_cell.length_c   1.000
_cell.angle_alpha   90.00
_cell.angle_beta   90.00
_cell.angle_gamma   90.00
#
_symmetry.space_group_name_H-M   'P 1'
#
loop_
_entity.id
_entity.type
_entity.pdbx_description
1 polymer ?
#
loop_
_entity_poly.entity_id
_entity_poly.type
_entity_poly.pdbx_seq_one_letter_code
_entity_poly.pdbx_strand_id
1 'polypeptide(L)' 'MKQDNLICDFGLHAGEPYSSLPASFLNWMVETGHDKREYAKVELNRRVCAAENSNRKFSDFEC' A
#
# COMPACT_ATOMS: atom_id res chain seq x y z
N MET A 1 -6.91 13.11 7.55
CA MET A 1 -6.20 12.24 8.51
C MET A 1 -5.05 11.60 7.77
N LYS A 2 -3.81 11.77 8.22
CA LYS A 2 -2.63 11.16 7.57
C LYS A 2 -2.66 9.66 7.85
N GLN A 3 -2.72 8.83 6.81
CA GLN A 3 -2.72 7.36 6.90
C GLN A 3 -1.34 6.79 7.25
N ASP A 4 -0.34 7.65 7.42
CA ASP A 4 1.08 7.29 7.64
C ASP A 4 1.36 6.57 8.97
N ASN A 5 0.36 6.44 9.86
CA ASN A 5 0.53 5.90 11.21
C ASN A 5 -0.10 4.52 11.42
N LEU A 6 -0.58 3.86 10.37
CA LEU A 6 -1.04 2.49 10.50
C LEU A 6 0.18 1.59 10.64
N ILE A 7 0.35 1.01 11.84
CA ILE A 7 1.42 0.08 12.16
C ILE A 7 0.88 -1.35 12.07
N CYS A 8 1.62 -2.21 11.39
CA CYS A 8 1.40 -3.64 11.42
C CYS A 8 1.78 -4.16 12.80
N ASP A 9 0.89 -4.89 13.47
CA ASP A 9 1.07 -5.39 14.84
C ASP A 9 1.16 -6.92 14.90
N PHE A 10 1.41 -7.57 13.76
CA PHE A 10 1.40 -9.03 13.67
C PHE A 10 2.44 -9.55 12.67
N GLY A 11 2.77 -10.83 12.80
CA GLY A 11 3.68 -11.53 11.91
C GLY A 11 5.11 -10.98 11.94
N LEU A 12 5.85 -11.21 10.84
CA LEU A 12 7.25 -10.82 10.70
C LEU A 12 7.48 -9.29 10.72
N HIS A 13 6.47 -8.52 10.30
CA HIS A 13 6.53 -7.07 10.14
C HIS A 13 5.88 -6.31 11.31
N ALA A 14 5.74 -6.95 12.48
CA ALA A 14 5.19 -6.30 13.66
C ALA A 14 6.06 -5.10 14.09
N GLY A 15 5.42 -3.95 14.28
CA GLY A 15 6.07 -2.67 14.58
C GLY A 15 6.39 -1.83 13.34
N GLU A 16 6.21 -2.35 12.13
CA GLU A 16 6.48 -1.61 10.89
C GLU A 16 5.21 -0.92 10.35
N PRO A 17 5.31 0.28 9.77
CA PRO A 17 4.18 0.96 9.15
C PRO A 17 3.72 0.25 7.87
N TYR A 18 2.41 0.23 7.60
CA TYR A 18 1.84 -0.39 6.38
C TYR A 18 2.50 0.07 5.08
N SER A 19 2.95 1.32 5.04
CA SER A 19 3.68 1.90 3.90
C SER A 19 5.04 1.26 3.62
N SER A 20 5.71 0.65 4.61
CA SER A 20 6.99 -0.05 4.42
C SER A 20 6.84 -1.53 4.08
N LEU A 21 5.65 -2.13 4.25
CA LEU A 21 5.47 -3.56 4.00
C LEU A 21 5.61 -3.91 2.50
N PRO A 22 6.16 -5.08 2.16
CA PRO A 22 6.21 -5.55 0.78
C PRO A 22 4.81 -5.71 0.17
N ALA A 23 4.66 -5.38 -1.12
CA ALA A 23 3.38 -5.56 -1.82
C ALA A 23 2.92 -7.03 -1.82
N SER A 24 3.86 -7.98 -1.90
CA SER A 24 3.58 -9.41 -1.79
C SER A 24 2.95 -9.79 -0.44
N PHE A 25 3.42 -9.19 0.65
CA PHE A 25 2.86 -9.42 1.98
C PHE A 25 1.44 -8.84 2.10
N LEU A 26 1.24 -7.63 1.59
CA LEU A 26 -0.08 -6.99 1.57
C LEU A 26 -1.08 -7.79 0.73
N ASN A 27 -0.69 -8.28 -0.45
CA ASN A 27 -1.53 -9.14 -1.28
C ASN A 27 -1.90 -10.43 -0.55
N TRP A 28 -0.92 -11.09 0.09
CA TRP A 28 -1.17 -12.28 0.90
C TRP A 28 -2.19 -12.03 2.01
N MET A 29 -2.13 -10.89 2.72
CA MET A 29 -3.13 -10.54 3.75
C MET A 29 -4.55 -10.45 3.17
N VAL A 30 -4.67 -9.93 1.95
CA VAL A 30 -5.96 -9.78 1.26
C VAL A 30 -6.49 -11.13 0.81
N GLU A 31 -5.64 -11.94 0.17
CA GLU A 31 -5.97 -13.25 -0.36
C GLU A 31 -6.35 -14.24 0.74
N THR A 32 -5.64 -14.22 1.87
CA THR A 32 -5.95 -15.10 3.02
C THR A 32 -7.14 -14.62 3.84
N GLY A 33 -7.66 -13.43 3.56
CA GLY A 33 -8.80 -12.88 4.29
C GLY A 33 -8.48 -12.48 5.73
N HIS A 34 -7.24 -12.09 6.02
CA HIS A 34 -6.81 -11.68 7.36
C HIS A 34 -7.69 -10.55 7.93
N ASP A 35 -7.87 -10.52 9.26
CA ASP A 35 -8.72 -9.55 9.97
C ASP A 35 -8.42 -8.09 9.60
N LYS A 36 -7.15 -7.83 9.26
CA LYS A 36 -6.61 -6.50 8.93
C LYS A 36 -6.42 -6.27 7.42
N ARG A 37 -7.02 -7.09 6.56
CA ARG A 37 -6.89 -7.00 5.10
C ARG A 37 -7.31 -5.65 4.53
N GLU A 38 -8.22 -4.94 5.18
CA GLU A 38 -8.67 -3.62 4.70
C GLU A 38 -7.53 -2.59 4.73
N TYR A 39 -6.65 -2.63 5.74
CA TYR A 39 -5.47 -1.77 5.77
C TYR A 39 -4.50 -2.10 4.63
N ALA A 40 -4.36 -3.39 4.30
CA ALA A 40 -3.55 -3.82 3.17
C ALA A 40 -4.12 -3.34 1.82
N LYS A 41 -5.44 -3.44 1.62
CA LYS A 41 -6.11 -2.91 0.42
C LYS A 41 -5.92 -1.41 0.27
N VAL A 42 -6.06 -0.65 1.36
CA VAL A 42 -5.88 0.81 1.35
C VAL A 42 -4.46 1.18 0.91
N GLU A 43 -3.43 0.53 1.47
CA GLU A 43 -2.04 0.81 1.08
C GLU A 43 -1.73 0.37 -0.36
N LEU A 44 -2.22 -0.79 -0.79
CA LEU A 44 -2.09 -1.25 -2.18
C LEU A 44 -2.72 -0.23 -3.15
N ASN A 45 -3.92 0.25 -2.84
CA ASN A 45 -4.60 1.26 -3.65
C ASN A 45 -3.81 2.59 -3.69
N ARG A 46 -3.26 3.04 -2.54
CA ARG A 46 -2.38 4.22 -2.50
C ARG A 46 -1.19 4.08 -3.44
N ARG A 47 -0.56 2.90 -3.49
CA ARG A 47 0.57 2.61 -4.39
C ARG A 47 0.16 2.65 -5.86
N VAL A 48 -0.99 2.07 -6.21
CA VAL A 48 -1.54 2.14 -7.58
C VAL A 48 -1.79 3.59 -7.98
N CYS A 49 -2.49 4.37 -7.16
CA CYS A 49 -2.73 5.78 -7.44
C CYS A 49 -1.43 6.60 -7.57
N ALA A 50 -0.43 6.33 -6.73
CA ALA A 50 0.86 6.99 -6.81
C ALA A 50 1.60 6.64 -8.12
N ALA A 51 1.57 5.37 -8.54
CA ALA A 51 2.14 4.92 -9.80
C ALA A 51 1.41 5.54 -11.00
N GLU A 52 0.09 5.53 -11.02
CA GLU A 52 -0.72 6.17 -12.08
C GLU A 52 -0.47 7.68 -12.18
N ASN A 53 -0.40 8.37 -11.03
CA ASN A 53 -0.11 9.79 -10.99
C ASN A 53 1.33 10.13 -11.42
N SER A 54 2.29 9.22 -11.19
CA SER A 54 3.63 9.37 -11.74
C SER A 54 3.65 9.18 -13.27
N ASN A 55 2.79 8.32 -13.80
CA ASN A 55 2.70 8.02 -15.22
C ASN A 55 2.07 9.18 -16.02
N ARG A 56 1.07 9.86 -15.44
CA ARG A 56 0.44 11.05 -16.04
C ARG A 56 1.39 12.24 -16.22
N LYS A 57 2.47 12.33 -15.45
CA LYS A 57 3.46 13.42 -15.60
C LYS A 57 4.38 13.26 -16.81
N PHE A 58 4.35 12.10 -17.49
CA PHE A 58 5.16 11.86 -18.67
C PHE A 58 4.44 12.19 -19.99
N SER A 59 3.11 12.36 -19.96
CA SER A 59 2.29 12.66 -21.15
C SER A 59 2.09 14.16 -21.43
N ASP A 60 2.56 15.06 -20.56
CA ASP A 60 2.46 16.52 -20.75
C ASP A 60 3.69 17.13 -21.46
N PHE A 61 4.59 16.29 -21.97
CA PHE A 61 5.72 16.69 -22.83
C PHE A 61 5.56 16.08 -24.23
N GLU A 62 4.50 16.44 -24.95
CA GLU A 62 4.47 16.32 -26.40
C GLU A 62 4.52 17.73 -26.99
N CYS A 63 5.58 18.01 -27.77
CA CYS A 63 5.89 19.27 -28.44
C CYS A 63 4.98 19.48 -29.67
#